data_AF-A0AA88I282-F1
#
_entry.id   AF-A0AA88I282-F1
#
_cell.length_a   1.000
_cell.length_b   1.000
_cell.length_c   1.000
_cell.angle_alpha   90.00
_cell.angle_beta   90.00
_cell.angle_gamma   90.00
#
_symmetry.space_group_name_H-M   'P 1'
#
loop_
_entity.id
_entity.type
_entity.pdbx_description
1 polymer ?
#
loop_
_entity_poly.entity_id
_entity_poly.type
_entity_poly.pdbx_seq_one_letter_code
_entity_poly.pdbx_strand_id
1 'polypeptide(L)'
;MPRAKIISPLNNLLSPKEMLAPLALVSGGLSVKIKEMTEDYFLPGQDACKTKTQTLPHETYCDKYYKCIDGQTTVAECPNGLVYLGKPGRSLVGVCDYDFNVECGERSNRSKFYFYLKNNLILVRVRGKWQKISSTVIDIINV
;
A
#
# COMPACT_ATOMS: atom_id res chain seq x y z
N MET A 1 35.61 38.37 -5.43
CA MET A 1 34.29 37.91 -4.93
C MET A 1 33.76 36.83 -5.87
N PRO A 2 33.78 35.54 -5.51
CA PRO A 2 33.12 34.53 -6.33
C PRO A 2 31.76 34.13 -5.74
N ARG A 3 30.75 34.22 -6.62
CA ARG A 3 29.42 33.61 -6.49
C ARG A 3 29.55 32.08 -6.54
N ALA A 4 28.82 31.39 -5.67
CA ALA A 4 28.58 29.96 -5.80
C ALA A 4 27.60 29.68 -6.95
N LYS A 5 27.88 28.64 -7.74
CA LYS A 5 26.93 27.98 -8.64
C LYS A 5 26.73 26.53 -8.18
N ILE A 6 25.46 26.15 -8.05
CA ILE A 6 25.02 24.78 -7.80
C ILE A 6 25.08 24.02 -9.12
N ILE A 7 25.81 22.90 -9.14
CA ILE A 7 25.65 21.80 -10.10
C ILE A 7 25.68 20.52 -9.27
N SER A 8 24.66 19.69 -9.47
CA SER A 8 24.47 18.36 -8.88
C SER A 8 25.61 17.38 -9.24
N PRO A 9 25.74 16.28 -8.49
CA PRO A 9 26.06 15.01 -9.13
C PRO A 9 25.19 13.88 -8.58
N LEU A 10 24.30 13.32 -9.42
CA LEU A 10 24.45 11.96 -9.98
C LEU A 10 25.39 11.02 -9.20
N ASN A 11 24.76 9.98 -8.65
CA ASN A 11 25.12 8.57 -8.77
C ASN A 11 26.61 8.22 -8.68
N ASN A 12 27.05 7.86 -7.48
CA ASN A 12 28.19 6.95 -7.31
C ASN A 12 27.68 5.61 -6.78
N LEU A 13 27.43 4.70 -7.73
CA LEU A 13 27.48 3.26 -7.48
C LEU A 13 28.90 2.92 -7.03
N LEU A 14 29.05 2.49 -5.78
CA LEU A 14 30.22 1.75 -5.31
C LEU A 14 29.76 0.34 -4.95
N SER A 15 30.39 -0.65 -5.58
CA SER A 15 30.05 -2.07 -5.44
C SER A 15 30.39 -2.61 -4.03
N PRO A 16 29.59 -3.51 -3.43
CA PRO A 16 29.69 -3.90 -2.01
C PRO A 16 30.83 -4.87 -1.64
N LYS A 17 31.92 -4.96 -2.40
CA LYS A 17 32.94 -6.00 -2.21
C LYS A 17 34.00 -5.73 -1.12
N GLU A 18 33.90 -4.62 -0.38
CA GLU A 18 34.95 -4.18 0.56
C GLU A 18 34.53 -4.20 2.04
N MET A 19 33.57 -5.05 2.44
CA MET A 19 33.29 -5.27 3.87
C MET A 19 33.16 -6.75 4.20
N LEU A 20 34.23 -7.52 4.00
CA LEU A 20 34.40 -8.84 4.60
C LEU A 20 35.54 -8.82 5.63
N ALA A 21 35.13 -8.88 6.91
CA ALA A 21 35.78 -9.53 8.07
C ALA A 21 37.15 -8.99 8.56
N PRO A 22 37.42 -8.93 9.89
CA PRO A 22 37.27 -10.04 10.85
C PRO A 22 36.56 -9.62 12.16
N LEU A 23 35.99 -10.48 13.01
CA LEU A 23 36.57 -11.64 13.68
C LEU A 23 35.44 -12.58 14.12
N ALA A 24 35.62 -13.87 13.84
CA ALA A 24 34.96 -14.92 14.58
C ALA A 24 35.44 -14.90 16.04
N LEU A 25 34.55 -15.02 17.02
CA LEU A 25 34.74 -15.75 18.29
C LEU A 25 33.55 -15.52 19.23
N VAL A 26 32.53 -16.38 19.15
CA VAL A 26 31.92 -16.97 20.36
C VAL A 26 31.64 -18.43 20.05
N SER A 27 32.42 -19.29 20.72
CA SER A 27 32.26 -20.72 20.82
C SER A 27 30.96 -21.07 21.54
N GLY A 28 30.09 -21.82 20.90
CA GLY A 28 28.88 -22.35 21.53
C GLY A 28 27.96 -22.88 20.45
N GLY A 29 27.99 -24.19 20.24
CA GLY A 29 27.13 -24.86 19.26
C GLY A 29 25.66 -24.60 19.54
N LEU A 30 25.09 -23.67 18.77
CA LEU A 30 23.69 -23.68 18.38
C LEU A 30 23.73 -23.69 16.87
N SER A 31 23.35 -24.81 16.25
CA SER A 31 23.14 -24.90 14.81
C SER A 31 21.92 -24.05 14.45
N VAL A 32 22.09 -22.73 14.42
CA VAL A 32 21.16 -21.86 13.72
C VAL A 32 21.29 -22.26 12.26
N LYS A 33 20.22 -22.86 11.71
CA LYS A 33 20.09 -22.99 10.26
C LYS A 33 20.08 -21.57 9.71
N ILE A 34 21.25 -21.08 9.30
CA ILE A 34 21.35 -19.86 8.52
C ILE A 34 20.78 -20.26 7.16
N LYS A 35 19.47 -20.04 6.98
CA LYS A 35 18.87 -20.07 5.65
C LYS A 35 19.63 -18.99 4.88
N GLU A 36 20.37 -19.41 3.87
CA GLU A 36 21.23 -18.59 3.03
C GLU A 36 20.50 -17.28 2.68
N MET A 37 21.15 -16.15 2.97
CA MET A 37 20.67 -14.81 2.66
C MET A 37 20.84 -14.52 1.17
N THR A 38 20.18 -15.32 0.33
CA THR A 38 20.05 -15.08 -1.11
C THR A 38 18.57 -15.19 -1.47
N GLU A 39 18.04 -14.06 -1.95
CA GLU A 39 16.69 -13.82 -2.49
C GLU A 39 15.59 -13.37 -1.50
N ASP A 40 15.12 -12.15 -1.76
CA ASP A 40 13.80 -11.58 -1.48
C ASP A 40 13.62 -10.75 -0.19
N TYR A 41 13.93 -9.45 -0.30
CA TYR A 41 13.14 -8.45 0.43
C TYR A 41 11.71 -8.52 -0.11
N PHE A 42 10.85 -9.36 0.48
CA PHE A 42 9.46 -9.56 0.06
C PHE A 42 8.69 -8.24 0.12
N LEU A 43 8.47 -7.60 -1.03
CA LEU A 43 7.64 -6.41 -1.14
C LEU A 43 6.17 -6.86 -1.19
N PRO A 44 5.29 -6.35 -0.31
CA PRO A 44 3.92 -6.82 -0.25
C PRO A 44 3.21 -6.55 -1.59
N GLY A 45 2.53 -7.58 -2.10
CA GLY A 45 1.79 -7.51 -3.35
C GLY A 45 2.58 -7.79 -4.64
N GLN A 46 3.90 -7.99 -4.59
CA GLN A 46 4.73 -8.22 -5.79
C GLN A 46 4.24 -9.40 -6.65
N ASP A 47 3.55 -10.37 -6.05
CA ASP A 47 2.98 -11.51 -6.75
C ASP A 47 1.63 -11.25 -7.42
N ALA A 48 1.08 -10.03 -7.35
CA ALA A 48 -0.22 -9.72 -7.97
C ALA A 48 -0.19 -10.00 -9.47
N CYS A 49 0.91 -9.71 -10.16
CA CYS A 49 1.07 -10.02 -11.59
C CYS A 49 1.19 -11.51 -11.91
N LYS A 50 1.46 -12.36 -10.90
CA LYS A 50 1.54 -13.81 -11.06
C LYS A 50 0.18 -14.48 -10.83
N THR A 51 -0.79 -13.79 -10.24
CA THR A 51 -2.12 -14.38 -9.99
C THR A 51 -2.99 -14.35 -11.23
N LYS A 52 -3.91 -15.33 -11.35
CA LYS A 52 -4.88 -15.39 -12.46
C LYS A 52 -5.81 -14.16 -12.51
N THR A 53 -6.14 -13.61 -11.34
CA THR A 53 -7.01 -12.41 -11.23
C THR A 53 -6.23 -11.12 -11.39
N GLN A 54 -4.89 -11.18 -11.47
CA GLN A 54 -3.99 -10.02 -11.49
C GLN A 54 -4.18 -9.07 -10.30
N THR A 55 -4.72 -9.59 -9.20
CA THR A 55 -4.99 -8.84 -7.97
C THR A 55 -4.68 -9.66 -6.71
N LEU A 56 -4.34 -8.99 -5.62
CA LEU A 56 -4.11 -9.58 -4.29
C LEU A 56 -4.65 -8.66 -3.17
N PRO A 57 -5.13 -9.20 -2.04
CA PRO A 57 -5.57 -8.38 -0.91
C PRO A 57 -4.40 -7.61 -0.30
N HIS A 58 -4.65 -6.38 0.18
CA HIS A 58 -3.67 -5.66 0.99
C HIS A 58 -3.64 -6.26 2.41
N GLU A 59 -2.46 -6.44 2.97
CA GLU A 59 -2.20 -7.04 4.29
C GLU A 59 -2.87 -6.34 5.47
N THR A 60 -3.15 -5.04 5.38
CA THR A 60 -3.72 -4.26 6.50
C THR A 60 -5.08 -3.66 6.21
N TYR A 61 -5.32 -3.22 4.97
CA TYR A 61 -6.50 -2.42 4.61
C TYR A 61 -7.52 -3.28 3.84
N CYS A 62 -8.74 -3.45 4.37
CA CYS A 62 -9.75 -4.25 3.68
C CYS A 62 -10.23 -3.60 2.37
N ASP A 63 -10.17 -2.27 2.30
CA ASP A 63 -10.57 -1.46 1.16
C ASP A 63 -9.44 -1.24 0.16
N LYS A 64 -8.25 -1.79 0.39
CA LYS A 64 -7.13 -1.72 -0.56
C LYS A 64 -6.74 -3.10 -1.07
N TYR A 65 -6.17 -3.11 -2.25
CA TYR A 65 -5.67 -4.31 -2.91
C TYR A 65 -4.52 -3.98 -3.84
N TYR A 66 -3.69 -4.96 -4.11
CA TYR A 66 -2.68 -4.90 -5.15
C TYR A 66 -3.29 -5.28 -6.48
N LYS A 67 -2.94 -4.55 -7.54
CA LYS A 67 -3.31 -4.85 -8.92
C LYS A 67 -2.09 -4.81 -9.82
N CYS A 68 -2.04 -5.71 -10.80
CA CYS A 68 -1.03 -5.67 -11.84
C CYS A 68 -1.45 -4.66 -12.93
N ILE A 69 -0.53 -3.77 -13.29
CA ILE A 69 -0.64 -2.90 -14.46
C ILE A 69 0.69 -3.03 -15.21
N ASP A 70 0.63 -3.45 -16.47
CA ASP A 70 1.80 -3.57 -17.35
C ASP A 70 2.97 -4.35 -16.73
N GLY A 71 2.66 -5.43 -16.01
CA GLY A 71 3.64 -6.28 -15.32
C GLY A 71 4.18 -5.71 -14.01
N GLN A 72 3.71 -4.54 -13.58
CA GLN A 72 4.07 -3.91 -12.32
C GLN A 72 2.90 -3.94 -11.32
N THR A 73 3.17 -4.36 -10.10
CA THR A 73 2.19 -4.25 -9.00
C THR A 73 2.03 -2.81 -8.57
N THR A 74 0.79 -2.37 -8.42
CA THR A 74 0.40 -1.08 -7.82
C THR A 74 -0.66 -1.29 -6.74
N VAL A 75 -0.72 -0.38 -5.76
CA VAL A 75 -1.80 -0.37 -4.76
C VAL A 75 -3.01 0.37 -5.33
N ALA A 76 -4.18 -0.23 -5.19
CA ALA A 76 -5.47 0.32 -5.55
C ALA A 76 -6.40 0.36 -4.34
N GLU A 77 -7.39 1.25 -4.39
CA GLU A 77 -8.43 1.38 -3.38
C GLU A 77 -9.80 1.08 -4.00
N CYS A 78 -10.66 0.41 -3.24
CA CYS A 78 -12.03 0.15 -3.62
C CYS A 78 -12.86 1.44 -3.53
N PRO A 79 -13.68 1.77 -4.54
CA PRO A 79 -14.44 3.01 -4.55
C PRO A 79 -15.60 2.95 -3.54
N ASN A 80 -16.12 4.12 -3.16
CA ASN A 80 -17.38 4.28 -2.42
C ASN A 80 -17.47 3.50 -1.10
N GLY A 81 -16.34 3.29 -0.42
CA GLY A 81 -16.31 2.55 0.86
C GLY A 81 -16.53 1.05 0.72
N LEU A 82 -16.48 0.51 -0.50
CA LEU A 82 -16.45 -0.93 -0.75
C LEU A 82 -15.12 -1.53 -0.27
N VAL A 83 -15.09 -2.85 -0.15
CA VAL A 83 -13.92 -3.62 0.29
C VAL A 83 -13.56 -4.71 -0.71
N TYR A 84 -12.29 -5.10 -0.71
CA TYR A 84 -11.76 -6.06 -1.68
C TYR A 84 -12.27 -7.48 -1.42
N LEU A 85 -13.07 -7.98 -2.37
CA LEU A 85 -13.57 -9.36 -2.43
C LEU A 85 -12.59 -10.30 -3.15
N GLY A 86 -11.86 -9.79 -4.15
CA GLY A 86 -10.89 -10.57 -4.92
C GLY A 86 -11.46 -11.58 -5.92
N LYS A 87 -12.76 -11.50 -6.22
CA LYS A 87 -13.45 -12.35 -7.20
C LYS A 87 -14.07 -11.49 -8.30
N PRO A 88 -13.38 -11.27 -9.43
CA PRO A 88 -13.98 -10.56 -10.56
C PRO A 88 -15.24 -11.31 -11.03
N GLY A 89 -16.34 -10.58 -11.22
CA GLY A 89 -17.61 -11.14 -11.71
C GLY A 89 -18.61 -11.62 -10.65
N ARG A 90 -18.26 -11.57 -9.35
CA ARG A 90 -19.23 -11.73 -8.25
C ARG A 90 -19.54 -10.45 -7.49
N SER A 91 -18.78 -9.40 -7.76
CA SER A 91 -18.91 -8.11 -7.10
C SER A 91 -19.67 -7.12 -7.97
N LEU A 92 -20.32 -6.16 -7.31
CA LEU A 92 -21.04 -5.06 -7.96
C LEU A 92 -20.09 -4.14 -8.76
N VAL A 93 -18.83 -4.02 -8.32
CA VAL A 93 -17.82 -3.12 -8.90
C VAL A 93 -16.48 -3.84 -8.99
N GLY A 94 -16.25 -4.54 -10.10
CA GLY A 94 -14.99 -5.22 -10.38
C GLY A 94 -14.63 -6.30 -9.36
N VAL A 95 -13.68 -5.99 -8.48
CA VAL A 95 -13.17 -6.86 -7.39
C VAL A 95 -13.58 -6.37 -5.99
N CYS A 96 -14.47 -5.39 -5.91
CA CYS A 96 -14.87 -4.70 -4.68
C CYS A 96 -16.36 -4.89 -4.37
N ASP A 97 -16.71 -5.21 -3.13
CA ASP A 97 -18.11 -5.43 -2.69
C ASP A 97 -18.37 -4.74 -1.35
N TYR A 98 -19.61 -4.78 -0.88
CA TYR A 98 -19.97 -4.29 0.45
C TYR A 98 -19.32 -5.14 1.54
N ASP A 99 -19.05 -4.53 2.68
CA ASP A 99 -18.36 -5.16 3.81
C ASP A 99 -19.14 -6.34 4.42
N PHE A 100 -20.47 -6.32 4.36
CA PHE A 100 -21.29 -7.47 4.78
C PHE A 100 -21.19 -8.70 3.85
N ASN A 101 -20.62 -8.55 2.65
CA ASN A 101 -20.40 -9.63 1.67
C ASN A 101 -18.95 -10.15 1.69
N VAL A 102 -18.05 -9.56 2.48
CA VAL A 102 -16.61 -9.81 2.43
C VAL A 102 -16.04 -10.07 3.82
N GLU A 103 -15.31 -11.17 3.96
CA GLU A 103 -14.56 -11.49 5.16
C GLU A 103 -13.20 -10.77 5.15
N CYS A 104 -13.10 -9.65 5.90
CA CYS A 104 -11.86 -8.87 5.99
C CYS A 104 -10.76 -9.57 6.81
N GLY A 105 -11.12 -10.41 7.79
CA GLY A 105 -10.18 -11.00 8.74
C GLY A 105 -9.39 -9.91 9.47
N GLU A 106 -8.07 -10.09 9.57
CA GLU A 106 -7.13 -9.15 10.22
C GLU A 106 -6.99 -7.81 9.49
N ARG A 107 -7.48 -7.68 8.25
CA ARG A 107 -7.38 -6.46 7.42
C ARG A 107 -8.40 -5.40 7.85
N SER A 108 -8.56 -5.15 9.14
CA SER A 108 -9.66 -4.34 9.67
C SER A 108 -9.55 -2.83 9.37
N ASN A 109 -8.40 -2.36 8.87
CA ASN A 109 -8.24 -0.95 8.53
C ASN A 109 -9.00 -0.61 7.24
N ARG A 110 -9.54 0.61 7.20
CA ARG A 110 -10.14 1.20 6.00
C ARG A 110 -9.71 2.64 5.85
N SER A 111 -9.54 3.09 4.62
CA SER A 111 -9.41 4.50 4.27
C SER A 111 -10.73 5.16 4.63
N LYS A 112 -10.70 6.03 5.66
CA LYS A 112 -11.91 6.62 6.26
C LYS A 112 -12.47 7.76 5.41
N PHE A 113 -12.56 7.61 4.08
CA PHE A 113 -13.05 8.61 3.13
C PHE A 113 -14.45 8.26 2.62
N TYR A 114 -15.45 8.52 3.47
CA TYR A 114 -16.85 8.33 3.10
C TYR A 114 -17.37 9.60 2.46
N PHE A 115 -17.85 9.51 1.22
CA PHE A 115 -18.60 10.59 0.58
C PHE A 115 -20.09 10.40 0.88
N TYR A 116 -20.75 11.46 1.32
CA TYR A 116 -22.16 11.47 1.69
C TYR A 116 -22.83 12.69 1.07
N LEU A 117 -23.91 12.47 0.33
CA LEU A 117 -24.67 13.53 -0.32
C LEU A 117 -25.83 13.93 0.60
N LYS A 118 -25.87 15.22 1.00
CA LYS A 118 -26.98 15.78 1.78
C LYS A 118 -27.24 17.21 1.38
N ASN A 119 -28.49 17.53 1.05
CA ASN A 119 -28.93 18.89 0.71
C ASN A 119 -28.03 19.56 -0.36
N ASN A 120 -27.76 18.85 -1.46
CA ASN A 120 -26.86 19.27 -2.56
C ASN A 120 -25.40 19.50 -2.15
N LEU A 121 -24.96 19.03 -0.98
CA LEU A 121 -23.57 19.06 -0.54
C LEU A 121 -22.92 17.70 -0.67
N ILE A 122 -21.65 17.69 -1.11
CA ILE A 122 -20.77 16.52 -1.00
C ILE A 122 -20.02 16.62 0.32
N LEU A 123 -20.28 15.70 1.25
CA LEU A 123 -19.62 15.61 2.53
C LEU A 123 -18.61 14.47 2.49
N VAL A 124 -17.33 14.75 2.73
CA VAL A 124 -16.28 13.75 2.86
C VAL A 124 -15.91 13.57 4.32
N ARG A 125 -15.91 12.34 4.83
CA ARG A 125 -15.30 12.04 6.14
C ARG A 125 -13.79 11.95 5.94
N VAL A 126 -12.99 12.63 6.75
CA VAL A 126 -11.53 12.55 6.71
C VAL A 126 -11.04 12.47 8.13
N ARG A 127 -10.28 11.41 8.48
CA ARG A 127 -9.75 11.19 9.84
C ARG A 127 -10.84 11.30 10.92
N GLY A 128 -12.06 10.87 10.59
CA GLY A 128 -13.20 10.88 11.50
C GLY A 128 -14.04 12.16 11.50
N LYS A 129 -13.57 13.26 10.90
CA LYS A 129 -14.30 14.55 10.80
C LYS A 129 -15.04 14.66 9.47
N TRP A 130 -16.25 15.22 9.48
CA TRP A 130 -16.95 15.53 8.24
C TRP A 130 -16.41 16.82 7.65
N GLN A 131 -16.26 16.85 6.34
CA GLN A 131 -15.77 17.99 5.59
C GLN A 131 -16.68 18.22 4.38
N LYS A 132 -17.12 19.44 4.15
CA LYS A 132 -17.84 19.84 2.94
C LYS A 132 -16.85 20.05 1.82
N ILE A 133 -17.09 19.42 0.68
CA ILE A 133 -16.40 19.73 -0.56
C ILE A 133 -17.18 20.88 -1.22
N SER A 134 -16.63 22.09 -1.15
CA SER A 134 -17.08 23.26 -1.90
C SER A 134 -16.22 23.43 -3.16
N SER A 135 -16.70 24.21 -4.15
CA SER A 135 -15.99 24.44 -5.42
C SER A 135 -14.62 25.10 -5.28
N THR A 136 -14.29 25.63 -4.10
CA THR A 136 -13.07 26.41 -3.85
C THR A 136 -12.34 26.07 -2.55
N VAL A 137 -12.98 25.36 -1.61
CA VAL A 137 -12.43 25.07 -0.27
C VAL A 137 -13.02 23.80 0.33
N ILE A 138 -12.31 23.24 1.32
CA ILE A 138 -12.80 22.13 2.13
C ILE A 138 -13.06 22.64 3.55
N ASP A 139 -14.34 22.65 3.97
CA ASP A 139 -14.75 23.16 5.27
C ASP A 139 -15.07 22.00 6.23
N ILE A 140 -14.54 22.00 7.45
CA ILE A 140 -14.88 20.99 8.45
C ILE A 140 -16.27 21.27 9.03
N ILE A 141 -17.17 20.28 8.95
CA ILE A 141 -18.49 20.30 9.59
C ILE A 141 -18.46 19.44 10.85
N ASN A 142 -19.02 19.96 11.94
CA ASN A 142 -19.43 19.15 13.08
C ASN A 142 -20.83 18.60 12.80
N VAL A 143 -20.93 17.29 12.61
CA VAL A 143 -22.19 16.56 12.42
C VAL A 143 -22.33 15.55 13.53
#